data_AF-A0A183VAS7-F1
#
_entry.id   AF-A0A183VAS7-F1
#
_cell.length_a   1.000
_cell.length_b   1.000
_cell.length_c   1.000
_cell.angle_alpha   90.00
_cell.angle_beta   90.00
_cell.angle_gamma   90.00
#
_symmetry.space_group_name_H-M   'P 1'
#
loop_
_entity.id
_entity.type
_entity.pdbx_description
1 polymer ?
#
loop_
_entity_poly.entity_id
_entity_poly.type
_entity_poly.pdbx_seq_one_letter_code
_entity_poly.pdbx_strand_id
1 'polypeptide(L)'
;MEADEISMKIGSLVADNLVDDGATLQLGIGKIPDSTLRAMKGHKDLGVHTEALADGVTHLMRRNVITNARKSTDVGKVVTTYAHGTRRLYEFIDNNPAFCRFSFALLTYFNFFRVVHRLRILII
;
A
#
# COMPACT_ATOMS: atom_id res chain seq x y z
N MET A 1 -8.85 -1.55 -13.58
CA MET A 1 -10.20 -0.96 -13.80
C MET A 1 -10.03 0.48 -14.22
N GLU A 2 -10.91 1.01 -15.06
CA GLU A 2 -10.86 2.42 -15.43
C GLU A 2 -11.43 3.27 -14.29
N ALA A 3 -10.72 4.35 -13.93
CA ALA A 3 -11.08 5.22 -12.83
C ALA A 3 -12.06 6.28 -13.36
N ASP A 4 -13.24 6.38 -12.75
CA ASP A 4 -14.18 7.48 -13.01
C ASP A 4 -13.70 8.77 -12.34
N GLU A 5 -14.22 9.89 -12.81
CA GLU A 5 -13.87 11.24 -12.33
C GLU A 5 -14.09 11.41 -10.83
N ILE A 6 -15.15 10.79 -10.30
CA ILE A 6 -15.47 10.80 -8.86
C ILE A 6 -14.37 10.08 -8.09
N SER A 7 -13.99 8.87 -8.51
CA SER A 7 -12.92 8.10 -7.88
C SER A 7 -11.58 8.84 -7.90
N MET A 8 -11.26 9.53 -9.00
CA MET A 8 -10.05 10.36 -9.09
C MET A 8 -10.09 11.53 -8.10
N LYS A 9 -11.23 12.20 -7.98
CA LYS A 9 -11.39 13.32 -7.04
C LYS A 9 -11.30 12.86 -5.58
N ILE A 10 -11.92 11.73 -5.23
CA ILE A 10 -11.77 11.11 -3.91
C ILE A 10 -10.30 10.75 -3.66
N GLY A 11 -9.64 10.15 -4.65
CA GLY A 11 -8.22 9.79 -4.58
C GLY A 11 -7.32 10.97 -4.26
N SER A 12 -7.49 12.09 -4.96
CA SER A 12 -6.73 13.32 -4.70
C SER A 12 -7.02 13.90 -3.32
N LEU A 13 -8.30 14.00 -2.92
CA LEU A 13 -8.64 14.53 -1.61
C LEU A 13 -8.02 13.73 -0.47
N VAL A 14 -8.02 12.40 -0.58
CA VAL A 14 -7.42 11.52 0.42
C VAL A 14 -5.90 11.67 0.42
N ALA A 15 -5.26 11.68 -0.76
CA ALA A 15 -3.82 11.87 -0.85
C ALA A 15 -3.39 13.23 -0.28
N ASP A 16 -4.03 14.32 -0.67
CA ASP A 16 -3.57 15.66 -0.35
C ASP A 16 -3.87 16.09 1.10
N ASN A 17 -4.95 15.55 1.70
CA ASN A 17 -5.41 16.03 3.02
C ASN A 17 -5.20 15.03 4.15
N LEU A 18 -5.03 13.74 3.84
CA LEU A 18 -4.97 12.69 4.86
C LEU A 18 -3.63 11.96 4.87
N VAL A 19 -2.79 12.14 3.84
CA VAL A 19 -1.54 11.41 3.69
C VAL A 19 -0.34 12.31 3.90
N ASP A 20 0.41 12.02 4.97
CA ASP A 20 1.70 12.64 5.21
C ASP A 20 2.84 11.83 4.58
N ASP A 21 3.93 12.50 4.25
CA ASP A 21 5.19 11.86 3.93
C ASP A 21 5.66 10.96 5.08
N GLY A 22 6.06 9.72 4.76
CA GLY A 22 6.41 8.71 5.77
C GLY A 22 5.24 7.92 6.34
N ALA A 23 4.00 8.17 5.89
CA ALA A 23 2.85 7.39 6.33
C ALA A 23 2.95 5.91 5.91
N THR A 24 2.44 5.02 6.77
CA THR A 24 2.28 3.60 6.43
C THR A 24 0.83 3.34 6.03
N LEU A 25 0.65 2.80 4.83
CA LEU A 25 -0.63 2.66 4.14
C LEU A 25 -1.16 1.24 4.24
N GLN A 26 -2.46 1.13 4.54
CA GLN A 26 -3.28 -0.05 4.29
C GLN A 26 -4.34 0.32 3.26
N LEU A 27 -4.35 -0.41 2.15
CA LEU A 27 -5.13 -0.10 0.95
C LEU A 27 -5.80 -1.37 0.41
N GLY A 28 -7.09 -1.30 0.12
CA GLY A 28 -7.81 -2.34 -0.61
C GLY A 28 -7.48 -2.39 -2.11
N ILE A 29 -8.18 -3.28 -2.83
CA ILE A 29 -8.14 -3.35 -4.29
C ILE A 29 -9.43 -2.72 -4.82
N GLY A 30 -9.31 -1.76 -5.74
CA GLY A 30 -10.48 -1.15 -6.37
C GLY A 30 -10.19 0.24 -6.94
N LYS A 31 -11.24 0.87 -7.48
CA LYS A 31 -11.13 2.16 -8.16
C LYS A 31 -10.63 3.28 -7.26
N ILE A 32 -11.10 3.34 -6.02
CA ILE A 32 -10.72 4.40 -5.06
C ILE A 32 -9.28 4.19 -4.60
N PRO A 33 -8.86 3.02 -4.07
CA PRO A 33 -7.45 2.77 -3.74
C PRO A 33 -6.49 3.01 -4.91
N ASP A 34 -6.85 2.57 -6.12
CA ASP A 34 -6.05 2.82 -7.33
C ASP A 34 -5.93 4.32 -7.63
N SER A 35 -7.02 5.07 -7.49
CA SER A 35 -7.03 6.51 -7.70
C SER A 35 -6.21 7.26 -6.64
N THR A 36 -6.31 6.85 -5.38
CA THR A 36 -5.50 7.39 -4.30
C THR A 36 -4.00 7.13 -4.55
N LEU A 37 -3.63 5.89 -4.91
CA LEU A 37 -2.24 5.55 -5.27
C LEU A 37 -1.72 6.40 -6.44
N ARG A 38 -2.58 6.71 -7.43
CA ARG A 38 -2.21 7.60 -8.55
C ARG A 38 -1.96 9.03 -8.10
N ALA A 39 -2.72 9.53 -7.12
CA ALA A 39 -2.55 10.87 -6.56
C ALA A 39 -1.32 10.97 -5.63
N MET A 40 -0.92 9.88 -4.98
CA MET A 40 0.23 9.83 -4.07
C MET A 40 1.62 9.99 -4.74
N LYS A 41 1.71 10.21 -6.06
CA LYS A 41 3.00 10.32 -6.78
C LYS A 41 3.95 11.41 -6.24
N GLY A 42 3.42 12.46 -5.59
CA GLY A 42 4.21 13.54 -5.00
C GLY A 42 4.75 13.26 -3.60
N HIS A 43 4.27 12.19 -2.94
CA HIS A 43 4.63 11.86 -1.57
C HIS A 43 5.99 11.15 -1.50
N LYS A 44 6.59 11.12 -0.31
CA LYS A 44 7.91 10.55 -0.06
C LYS A 44 7.92 9.62 1.14
N ASP A 45 8.75 8.58 1.03
CA ASP A 45 9.03 7.61 2.08
C ASP A 45 7.82 6.86 2.63
N LEU A 46 6.80 6.66 1.79
CA LEU A 46 5.61 5.92 2.18
C LEU A 46 5.97 4.46 2.52
N GLY A 47 5.23 3.89 3.46
CA GLY A 47 5.27 2.48 3.82
C GLY A 47 4.00 1.75 3.41
N VAL A 48 4.10 0.43 3.24
CA VAL A 48 2.94 -0.43 2.94
C VAL A 48 2.86 -1.57 3.94
N HIS A 49 1.68 -1.68 4.54
CA HIS A 49 1.28 -2.77 5.41
C HIS A 49 -0.20 -3.01 5.11
N THR A 50 -0.49 -3.86 4.11
CA THR A 50 -1.86 -4.10 3.65
C THR A 50 -2.22 -5.58 3.58
N GLU A 51 -3.48 -5.93 3.84
CA GLU A 51 -3.96 -7.30 3.63
C GLU A 51 -3.82 -7.70 2.16
N ALA A 52 -4.26 -6.82 1.25
CA ALA A 52 -4.33 -7.08 -0.18
C ALA A 52 -3.44 -6.11 -0.98
N LEU A 53 -2.43 -6.64 -1.67
CA LEU A 53 -1.52 -5.89 -2.50
C LEU A 53 -2.03 -5.80 -3.95
N ALA A 54 -2.08 -4.59 -4.49
CA ALA A 54 -2.45 -4.30 -5.88
C ALA A 54 -1.24 -3.84 -6.72
N ASP A 55 -1.35 -3.90 -8.05
CA ASP A 55 -0.31 -3.47 -9.00
C ASP A 55 0.20 -2.03 -8.73
N GLY A 56 -0.69 -1.12 -8.30
CA GLY A 56 -0.37 0.29 -8.10
C GLY A 56 0.76 0.53 -7.09
N VAL A 57 0.91 -0.34 -6.09
CA VAL A 57 1.99 -0.26 -5.10
C VAL A 57 3.36 -0.44 -5.75
N THR A 58 3.49 -1.42 -6.65
CA THR A 58 4.76 -1.68 -7.34
C THR A 58 5.20 -0.50 -8.20
N HIS A 59 4.23 0.24 -8.77
CA HIS A 59 4.51 1.43 -9.56
C HIS A 59 5.13 2.54 -8.70
N LEU A 60 4.59 2.76 -7.50
CA LEU A 60 5.11 3.76 -6.56
C LEU A 60 6.44 3.34 -5.93
N MET A 61 6.65 2.03 -5.70
CA MET A 61 7.95 1.51 -5.27
C MET A 61 9.04 1.78 -6.31
N ARG A 62 8.77 1.53 -7.60
CA ARG A 62 9.72 1.82 -8.69
C ARG A 62 10.06 3.31 -8.82
N ARG A 63 9.20 4.19 -8.33
CA ARG A 63 9.42 5.65 -8.30
C ARG A 63 10.08 6.14 -7.01
N ASN A 64 10.46 5.24 -6.10
CA ASN A 64 10.96 5.57 -4.76
C ASN A 64 9.99 6.43 -3.91
N VAL A 65 8.70 6.41 -4.25
CA VAL A 65 7.65 7.04 -3.42
C VAL A 65 7.38 6.15 -2.20
N ILE A 66 7.31 4.84 -2.42
CA ILE A 66 7.19 3.84 -1.36
C ILE A 66 8.58 3.24 -1.10
N THR A 67 9.15 3.56 0.05
CA THR A 67 10.47 3.06 0.48
C THR A 67 10.39 2.14 1.68
N ASN A 68 9.27 2.17 2.43
CA ASN A 68 9.10 1.48 3.71
C ASN A 68 10.14 1.87 4.78
N ALA A 69 10.90 2.97 4.58
CA ALA A 69 11.99 3.36 5.47
C ALA A 69 11.51 3.94 6.81
N ARG A 70 10.32 4.55 6.84
CA ARG A 70 9.74 5.19 8.05
C ARG A 70 8.73 4.32 8.80
N LYS A 71 8.64 3.03 8.47
CA LYS A 71 7.76 2.11 9.20
C LYS A 71 8.26 1.88 10.62
N SER A 72 7.34 1.64 11.54
CA SER A 72 7.67 1.29 12.93
C SER A 72 8.03 -0.19 13.10
N THR A 73 7.56 -1.05 12.20
CA THR A 73 7.88 -2.49 12.13
C THR A 73 8.16 -2.88 10.68
N ASP A 74 8.91 -3.98 10.47
CA ASP A 74 9.20 -4.50 9.12
C ASP A 74 9.80 -3.42 8.20
N VAL A 75 10.76 -2.66 8.73
CA VAL A 75 11.41 -1.54 8.06
C VAL A 75 12.05 -2.00 6.75
N GLY A 76 11.86 -1.22 5.69
CA GLY A 76 12.37 -1.52 4.35
C GLY A 76 11.60 -2.64 3.63
N LYS A 77 10.53 -3.19 4.23
CA LYS A 77 9.75 -4.27 3.65
C LYS A 77 8.29 -3.90 3.46
N VAL A 78 7.72 -4.30 2.33
CA VAL A 78 6.28 -4.37 2.10
C VAL A 78 5.75 -5.57 2.85
N VAL A 79 4.71 -5.36 3.66
CA VAL A 79 4.02 -6.44 4.37
C VAL A 79 2.66 -6.63 3.73
N THR A 80 2.37 -7.86 3.30
CA THR A 80 1.07 -8.22 2.76
C THR A 80 0.72 -9.70 2.95
N THR A 81 -0.58 -10.01 2.93
CA THR A 81 -1.13 -11.36 3.14
C THR A 81 -1.58 -11.99 1.83
N TYR A 82 -2.00 -11.17 0.87
CA TYR A 82 -2.50 -11.60 -0.42
C TYR A 82 -2.13 -10.57 -1.49
N ALA A 83 -1.82 -11.02 -2.71
CA ALA A 83 -1.55 -10.15 -3.85
C ALA A 83 -2.51 -10.48 -4.99
N HIS A 84 -3.10 -9.45 -5.58
CA HIS A 84 -3.99 -9.58 -6.72
C HIS A 84 -3.69 -8.52 -7.76
N GLY A 85 -3.47 -8.96 -8.98
CA GLY A 85 -3.12 -8.05 -10.05
C GLY A 85 -2.64 -8.75 -11.29
N THR A 86 -1.88 -8.03 -12.09
CA THR A 86 -1.32 -8.52 -13.34
C THR A 86 -0.15 -9.48 -13.12
N ARG A 87 0.24 -10.21 -14.17
CA ARG A 87 1.45 -11.04 -14.19
C ARG A 87 2.70 -10.27 -13.74
N ARG A 88 2.80 -8.97 -14.08
CA ARG A 88 3.94 -8.11 -13.71
C ARG A 88 4.06 -7.90 -12.21
N LEU A 89 2.95 -7.89 -11.47
CA LEU A 89 2.94 -7.83 -10.02
C LEU A 89 3.63 -9.08 -9.46
N TYR A 90 3.20 -10.26 -9.90
CA TYR A 90 3.77 -11.52 -9.44
C TYR A 90 5.26 -11.64 -9.80
N GLU A 91 5.66 -11.26 -11.01
CA GLU A 91 7.07 -11.20 -11.43
C GLU A 91 7.90 -10.20 -10.61
N PHE A 92 7.28 -9.12 -10.12
CA PHE A 92 7.98 -8.14 -9.28
C PHE A 92 8.12 -8.59 -7.82
N ILE A 93 7.18 -9.40 -7.33
CA ILE A 93 7.22 -10.00 -5.98
C ILE A 93 8.16 -11.20 -5.96
N ASP A 94 8.21 -11.96 -7.05
CA ASP A 94 9.02 -13.17 -7.15
C ASP A 94 10.50 -12.87 -6.83
N ASN A 95 11.05 -13.61 -5.86
CA ASN A 95 12.42 -13.46 -5.36
C ASN A 95 12.82 -12.05 -4.87
N ASN A 96 11.87 -11.19 -4.54
CA ASN A 96 12.18 -9.83 -4.11
C ASN A 96 12.25 -9.71 -2.57
N PRO A 97 13.45 -9.45 -1.99
CA PRO A 97 13.64 -9.37 -0.54
C PRO A 97 12.94 -8.18 0.12
N ALA A 98 12.47 -7.21 -0.68
CA ALA A 98 11.66 -6.09 -0.20
C ALA A 98 10.25 -6.53 0.19
N PHE A 99 9.81 -7.76 -0.12
CA PHE A 99 8.52 -8.29 0.32
C PHE A 99 8.72 -9.22 1.52
N CYS A 100 8.08 -8.90 2.64
CA CYS A 100 8.09 -9.76 3.82
C CYS A 100 7.13 -10.93 3.61
N ARG A 101 7.57 -12.13 4.01
CA ARG A 101 6.98 -13.43 3.67
C ARG A 101 5.50 -13.55 4.08
N PHE A 102 4.68 -14.00 3.12
CA PHE A 102 3.28 -14.40 3.28
C PHE A 102 3.13 -15.53 4.31
N SER A 103 3.03 -15.21 5.60
CA SER A 103 2.69 -16.21 6.61
C SER A 103 1.18 -16.22 6.82
N PHE A 104 0.54 -17.33 6.45
CA PHE A 104 -0.89 -17.57 6.55
C PHE A 104 -1.46 -17.39 7.98
N ALA A 105 -0.60 -17.34 8.99
CA ALA A 105 -0.95 -17.04 10.39
C ALA A 105 -1.37 -15.57 10.65
N LEU A 106 -1.27 -14.67 9.66
CA LEU A 106 -1.48 -13.23 9.85
C LEU A 106 -2.91 -12.70 9.67
N LEU A 107 -3.89 -13.49 9.21
CA LEU A 107 -5.29 -13.00 9.15
C LEU A 107 -5.79 -12.56 10.53
N THR A 108 -5.33 -13.21 11.59
CA THR A 108 -5.61 -12.84 12.99
C THR A 108 -4.77 -11.65 13.47
N TYR A 109 -3.57 -11.44 12.92
CA TYR A 109 -2.62 -10.40 13.35
C TYR A 109 -2.88 -9.03 12.69
N PHE A 110 -3.29 -9.02 11.42
CA PHE A 110 -3.64 -7.80 10.67
C PHE A 110 -4.94 -7.17 11.19
N ASN A 111 -5.94 -7.99 11.48
CA ASN A 111 -7.21 -7.53 12.06
C ASN A 111 -7.13 -7.31 13.58
N PHE A 112 -6.00 -7.64 14.22
CA PHE A 112 -5.81 -7.30 15.62
C PHE A 112 -5.50 -5.81 15.73
N PHE A 113 -6.40 -5.10 16.42
CA PHE A 113 -6.37 -3.65 16.69
C PHE A 113 -4.99 -3.11 17.10
N ARG A 114 -4.11 -3.95 17.66
CA ARG A 114 -2.76 -3.61 18.14
C ARG A 114 -1.75 -3.22 17.05
N VAL A 115 -1.91 -3.70 15.81
CA VAL A 115 -1.00 -3.36 14.68
C VAL A 115 -1.56 -2.20 13.87
N VAL A 116 -2.87 -2.21 13.62
CA VAL A 116 -3.58 -1.16 12.87
C VAL A 116 -3.51 0.19 13.59
N HIS A 117 -3.49 0.24 14.93
CA HIS A 117 -3.38 1.51 15.66
C HIS A 117 -2.09 2.28 15.39
N ARG A 118 -1.05 1.60 14.87
CA ARG A 118 0.23 2.21 14.47
C ARG A 118 0.27 2.58 12.99
N LEU A 119 -0.73 2.18 12.22
CA LEU A 119 -0.94 2.64 10.85
C LEU A 119 -1.57 4.02 10.92
N ARG A 120 -1.03 4.95 10.15
CA ARG A 120 -1.49 6.34 10.17
C ARG A 120 -2.73 6.52 9.31
N ILE A 121 -2.96 5.64 8.33
CA ILE A 121 -3.99 5.82 7.30
C ILE A 121 -4.51 4.45 6.84
N LEU A 122 -5.83 4.30 6.91
CA LEU A 122 -6.58 3.12 6.46
C LEU A 122 -7.57 3.54 5.37
N ILE A 123 -7.48 2.91 4.20
CA ILE A 123 -8.40 3.12 3.08
C ILE A 123 -8.86 1.75 2.60
N ILE A 124 -10.13 1.43 2.84
CA ILE A 124 -10.74 0.13 2.53
C ILE A 124 -11.46 0.25 1.19
#